data_AF-A0A351Y3N7-F1
#
_entry.id   AF-A0A351Y3N7-F1
#
_cell.length_a   1.000
_cell.length_b   1.000
_cell.length_c   1.000
_cell.angle_alpha   90.00
_cell.angle_beta   90.00
_cell.angle_gamma   90.00
#
_symmetry.space_group_name_H-M   'P 1'
#
loop_
_entity.id
_entity.type
_entity.pdbx_description
1 polymer ?
#
loop_
_entity_poly.entity_id
_entity_poly.type
_entity_poly.pdbx_seq_one_letter_code
_entity_poly.pdbx_strand_id
1 'polypeptide(L)' 'MLQDNGANNSSMIYLDTKNGDVLAYVGSIDYFNTAIKGQNDMVRRPRQTGSSIKPLIYALALEKLPLTLDTPIYDIPFKI' A
#
# COMPACT_ATOMS: atom_id res chain seq x y z
N MET A 1 -14.15 -9.67 -6.96
CA MET A 1 -12.83 -9.49 -6.31
C MET A 1 -12.75 -8.27 -5.39
N LEU A 2 -13.01 -7.02 -5.83
CA LEU A 2 -13.02 -5.85 -4.91
C LEU A 2 -14.26 -5.82 -4.00
N GLN A 3 -15.44 -6.04 -4.58
CA GLN A 3 -16.72 -5.99 -3.85
C GLN A 3 -16.84 -7.05 -2.76
N ASP A 4 -16.24 -8.23 -2.98
CA ASP A 4 -16.25 -9.34 -2.03
C ASP A 4 -15.51 -9.02 -0.72
N ASN A 5 -14.65 -7.99 -0.72
CA ASN A 5 -13.92 -7.50 0.45
C ASN A 5 -14.48 -6.16 0.98
N GLY A 6 -15.70 -5.77 0.58
CA GLY A 6 -16.34 -4.52 0.97
C GLY A 6 -15.75 -3.27 0.30
N ALA A 7 -14.87 -3.43 -0.70
CA ALA A 7 -14.30 -2.32 -1.45
C ALA A 7 -15.07 -2.08 -2.74
N ASN A 8 -15.43 -0.83 -3.01
CA ASN A 8 -16.21 -0.43 -4.19
C ASN A 8 -15.47 0.53 -5.14
N ASN A 9 -14.23 0.89 -4.81
CA ASN A 9 -13.39 1.80 -5.61
C ASN A 9 -11.92 1.36 -5.51
N SER A 10 -11.09 1.77 -6.47
CA SER A 10 -9.66 1.43 -6.55
C SER A 10 -8.89 2.55 -7.25
N SER A 11 -7.58 2.58 -7.04
CA SER A 11 -6.66 3.56 -7.63
C SER A 11 -5.30 2.95 -7.92
N MET A 12 -4.56 3.57 -8.84
CA MET A 12 -3.24 3.13 -9.27
C MET A 12 -2.35 4.33 -9.62
N ILE A 13 -1.08 4.25 -9.27
CA ILE A 13 -0.03 5.11 -9.79
C ILE A 13 1.13 4.23 -10.24
N TYR A 14 1.69 4.54 -11.41
CA TYR A 14 2.87 3.86 -11.94
C TYR A 14 3.98 4.89 -12.16
N LEU A 15 5.15 4.60 -11.60
CA LEU A 15 6.28 5.53 -11.53
C LEU A 15 7.51 4.90 -12.21
N ASP A 16 8.30 5.72 -12.90
CA ASP A 16 9.68 5.37 -13.25
C ASP A 16 10.53 5.35 -11.97
N THR A 17 11.22 4.23 -11.72
CA THR A 17 11.98 4.03 -10.48
C THR A 17 13.30 4.79 -10.41
N LYS A 18 13.80 5.30 -11.54
CA LYS A 18 15.08 6.03 -11.62
C LYS A 18 14.92 7.52 -11.38
N ASN A 19 13.87 8.12 -11.92
CA ASN A 19 13.66 9.58 -11.86
C ASN A 19 12.36 10.00 -11.17
N GLY A 20 11.44 9.07 -10.90
CA GLY A 20 10.16 9.34 -10.23
C GLY A 20 9.06 9.87 -11.15
N ASP A 21 9.25 9.85 -12.47
CA ASP A 21 8.24 10.32 -13.43
C ASP A 21 6.96 9.48 -13.33
N VAL A 22 5.80 10.16 -13.41
CA VAL A 22 4.49 9.50 -13.41
C VAL A 22 4.17 9.01 -14.82
N LEU A 23 4.21 7.70 -15.01
CA LEU A 23 3.94 7.04 -16.30
C LEU A 23 2.46 6.69 -16.48
N ALA A 24 1.73 6.44 -15.39
CA ALA A 24 0.28 6.27 -15.40
C ALA A 24 -0.34 6.71 -14.06
N TYR A 25 -1.55 7.26 -14.12
CA TYR A 25 -2.27 7.78 -12.95
C TYR A 25 -3.78 7.51 -13.06
N VAL A 26 -4.33 6.77 -12.09
CA VAL A 26 -5.75 6.43 -12.00
C VAL A 26 -6.23 6.71 -10.58
N GLY A 27 -6.95 7.82 -10.39
CA GLY A 27 -7.47 8.25 -9.09
C GLY A 27 -8.70 7.47 -8.62
N SER A 28 -9.49 6.93 -9.55
CA SER A 28 -10.68 6.10 -9.30
C SER A 28 -10.99 5.25 -10.53
N ILE A 29 -11.73 4.16 -10.36
CA ILE A 29 -12.15 3.27 -11.45
C ILE A 29 -13.10 3.95 -12.45
N ASP A 30 -13.91 4.91 -12.01
CA ASP A 30 -14.83 5.69 -12.85
C ASP A 30 -15.14 7.02 -12.17
N TYR A 31 -14.70 8.14 -12.77
CA TYR A 31 -14.88 9.48 -12.24
C TYR A 31 -16.35 9.91 -12.13
N PHE A 32 -17.21 9.47 -13.06
CA PHE A 32 -18.60 9.91 -13.13
C PHE A 32 -19.54 9.07 -12.27
N ASN A 33 -19.06 7.93 -11.76
CA ASN A 33 -19.84 7.05 -10.91
C ASN A 33 -19.91 7.58 -9.46
N THR A 34 -21.03 8.20 -9.12
CA THR A 34 -21.28 8.78 -7.79
C THR A 34 -21.47 7.71 -6.70
N ALA A 35 -21.94 6.51 -7.04
CA ALA A 35 -22.17 5.42 -6.07
C ALA A 35 -20.86 4.94 -5.40
N ILE A 36 -19.74 5.08 -6.11
CA ILE A 36 -18.39 4.72 -5.61
C ILE A 36 -17.58 5.93 -5.16
N LYS A 37 -18.18 7.14 -5.20
CA LYS A 37 -17.50 8.42 -5.00
C LYS A 37 -16.35 8.62 -5.99
N GLY A 38 -16.63 8.46 -7.29
CA GLY A 38 -15.66 8.45 -8.39
C GLY A 38 -14.75 9.68 -8.47
N GLN A 39 -15.23 10.83 -8.03
CA GLN A 39 -14.46 12.09 -8.02
C GLN A 39 -13.41 12.13 -6.90
N ASN A 40 -13.39 11.15 -6.00
CA ASN A 40 -12.41 11.07 -4.94
C ASN A 40 -11.14 10.38 -5.45
N ASP A 41 -10.08 11.17 -5.65
CA ASP A 41 -8.76 10.67 -6.03
C ASP A 41 -8.12 9.86 -4.89
N MET A 42 -8.27 8.55 -4.96
CA MET A 42 -7.79 7.61 -3.95
C MET A 42 -6.26 7.48 -3.92
N VAL A 43 -5.52 7.92 -4.95
CA VAL A 43 -4.05 7.96 -4.91
C VAL A 43 -3.55 8.99 -3.89
N ARG A 44 -4.26 10.11 -3.73
CA ARG A 44 -3.87 11.21 -2.82
C ARG A 44 -4.48 11.11 -1.44
N ARG A 45 -5.43 10.20 -1.23
CA ARG A 45 -6.15 10.10 0.05
C ARG A 45 -5.40 9.19 1.03
N PRO A 46 -5.08 9.68 2.24
CA PRO A 46 -4.47 8.84 3.28
C PRO A 46 -5.36 7.62 3.60
N ARG A 47 -4.73 6.45 3.63
CA ARG A 47 -5.34 5.17 4.02
C ARG A 47 -4.31 4.36 4.81
N GLN A 48 -4.81 3.42 5.61
CA GLN A 48 -3.94 2.42 6.21
C GLN A 48 -3.36 1.53 5.09
N THR A 49 -2.04 1.44 5.00
CA THR A 49 -1.33 0.61 4.02
C THR A 49 -1.44 -0.88 4.30
N GLY A 50 -1.84 -1.26 5.52
CA GLY A 50 -1.86 -2.65 5.97
C GLY A 50 -0.47 -3.28 5.89
N SER A 51 -0.41 -4.57 5.57
CA SER A 51 0.84 -5.34 5.47
C SER A 51 1.83 -4.81 4.43
N SER A 52 1.42 -3.96 3.48
CA SER A 52 2.30 -3.40 2.45
C SER A 52 3.41 -2.49 3.02
N ILE A 53 3.31 -2.05 4.27
CA ILE A 53 4.37 -1.28 4.96
C ILE A 53 5.54 -2.15 5.42
N LYS A 54 5.34 -3.45 5.58
CA LYS A 54 6.31 -4.37 6.19
C LYS A 54 7.70 -4.34 5.55
N PRO A 55 7.87 -4.26 4.21
CA PRO A 55 9.20 -4.17 3.61
C PRO A 55 10.02 -2.98 4.12
N LEU A 56 9.39 -1.82 4.37
CA LEU A 56 10.07 -0.65 4.93
C LEU A 56 10.47 -0.86 6.39
N ILE A 57 9.63 -1.54 7.17
CA ILE A 57 9.95 -1.92 8.56
C ILE A 57 11.13 -2.90 8.59
N TYR A 58 11.14 -3.91 7.72
CA TYR A 58 12.26 -4.86 7.63
C TYR A 58 13.55 -4.20 7.16
N ALA A 59 13.48 -3.28 6.18
CA ALA A 59 14.63 -2.53 5.72
C ALA A 59 15.26 -1.71 6.87
N LEU A 60 14.43 -1.01 7.65
CA LEU A 60 14.90 -0.28 8.83
C LEU A 60 15.50 -1.22 9.88
N ALA A 61 14.89 -2.38 10.12
CA ALA A 61 15.38 -3.36 11.08
C ALA A 61 16.76 -3.90 10.67
N LEU A 62 16.96 -4.25 9.39
CA LEU A 62 18.25 -4.68 8.86
C LEU A 62 19.32 -3.56 8.90
N GLU A 63 18.92 -2.30 8.78
CA GLU A 63 19.82 -1.16 8.88
C GLU A 63 20.24 -0.87 10.33
N LYS A 64 19.32 -1.01 11.29
CA LYS A 64 19.50 -0.52 12.67
C LYS A 64 19.80 -1.61 13.70
N LEU A 65 19.49 -2.87 13.41
CA LEU A 65 19.63 -3.98 14.34
C LEU A 65 20.62 -5.00 13.77
N PRO A 66 21.27 -5.83 14.61
CA PRO A 66 22.18 -6.88 14.16
C PRO A 66 21.40 -8.09 13.62
N LEU A 67 20.57 -7.87 12.60
CA LEU A 67 19.74 -8.87 11.94
C LEU A 67 20.34 -9.25 10.59
N THR A 68 20.14 -10.50 10.22
CA THR A 68 20.50 -11.12 8.94
C THR A 68 19.26 -11.73 8.28
N LEU A 69 19.39 -12.14 7.02
CA LEU A 69 18.28 -12.74 6.26
C LEU A 69 17.76 -14.05 6.88
N ASP A 70 18.59 -14.76 7.64
CA ASP A 70 18.27 -16.01 8.34
C ASP A 70 17.92 -15.82 9.83
N THR A 71 17.88 -14.57 10.32
CA THR A 71 17.50 -14.33 11.72
C THR A 71 16.04 -14.78 11.95
N PRO A 72 15.78 -15.72 12.89
CA PRO A 72 14.43 -16.18 13.15
C PRO A 72 13.57 -15.09 13.80
N ILE A 73 12.35 -14.93 13.29
CA ILE A 73 11.31 -14.06 13.87
C ILE A 73 10.20 -14.98 14.37
N TYR A 74 9.92 -14.94 15.67
CA TYR A 74 8.90 -15.80 16.28
C TYR A 74 7.49 -15.24 16.04
N ASP A 75 6.68 -16.00 15.29
CA ASP A 75 5.25 -15.74 15.13
C ASP A 75 4.47 -16.43 16.26
N ILE A 76 4.52 -15.83 17.44
CA ILE A 76 3.82 -16.32 18.65
C ILE A 76 2.82 -15.27 19.13
N PRO A 77 1.72 -15.67 19.79
CA PRO A 77 0.80 -14.72 20.39
C PRO A 77 1.52 -13.76 21.33
N PHE A 78 1.47 -12.47 21.00
CA PHE A 78 2.05 -11.40 21.79
C PHE A 78 0.94 -10.53 22.36
N LYS A 79 1.02 -10.19 23.65
CA LYS A 79 0.18 -9.18 24.28
C LYS A 79 1.05 -7.96 24.55
N ILE A 80 0.58 -6.80 24.08
CA ILE A 80 1.14 -5.49 24.43
C ILE A 80 0.70 -5.15 25.86
#